data_AF-A0A1Z7M155-F1
#
_entry.id   AF-A0A1Z7M155-F1
#
_cell.length_a   1.000
_cell.length_b   1.000
_cell.length_c   1.000
_cell.angle_alpha   90.00
_cell.angle_beta   90.00
_cell.angle_gamma   90.00
#
_symmetry.space_group_name_H-M   'P 1'
#
loop_
_entity.id
_entity.type
_entity.pdbx_description
1 polymer ?
#
loop_
_entity_poly.entity_id
_entity_poly.type
_entity_poly.pdbx_seq_one_letter_code
_entity_poly.pdbx_strand_id
1 'polypeptide(L)' 'MKYTIDELTAAKRQIDSTLHKLRETVKTFESKDNSERYKSQITLAKRRIKAFEIANYFIENEIKNC' A
#
# COMPACT_ATOMS: atom_id res chain seq x y z
N MET A 1 -20.98 7.70 -6.43
CA MET A 1 -20.14 8.57 -7.28
C MET A 1 -19.46 7.65 -8.29
N LYS A 2 -19.50 7.96 -9.59
CA LYS A 2 -18.78 7.18 -10.61
C LYS A 2 -17.49 7.93 -10.92
N TYR A 3 -16.34 7.31 -10.66
CA TYR A 3 -15.03 7.88 -10.96
C TYR A 3 -14.71 7.66 -12.44
N THR A 4 -13.97 8.58 -13.03
CA THR A 4 -13.44 8.41 -14.39
C THR A 4 -12.27 7.42 -14.42
N ILE A 5 -11.98 6.87 -15.60
CA ILE A 5 -10.83 5.96 -15.78
C ILE A 5 -9.50 6.62 -15.40
N ASP A 6 -9.37 7.93 -15.66
CA ASP A 6 -8.18 8.71 -15.32
C ASP A 6 -8.05 8.90 -13.80
N GLU A 7 -9.14 9.18 -13.10
CA GLU A 7 -9.15 9.27 -11.63
C GLU A 7 -8.80 7.93 -10.98
N LEU A 8 -9.37 6.82 -11.47
CA LEU A 8 -9.07 5.49 -10.98
C LEU A 8 -7.59 5.12 -11.23
N THR A 9 -7.08 5.41 -12.42
CA THR A 9 -5.68 5.16 -12.78
C THR A 9 -4.73 6.01 -11.92
N ALA A 10 -5.07 7.28 -11.68
CA ALA A 10 -4.30 8.16 -10.80
C ALA A 10 -4.31 7.64 -9.35
N ALA A 11 -5.48 7.26 -8.83
CA ALA A 11 -5.62 6.70 -7.49
C ALA A 11 -4.81 5.41 -7.33
N LYS A 12 -4.87 4.49 -8.32
CA LYS A 12 -4.06 3.27 -8.35
C LYS A 12 -2.56 3.57 -8.25
N ARG A 13 -2.07 4.52 -9.06
CA ARG A 13 -0.65 4.94 -9.04
C ARG A 13 -0.21 5.47 -7.67
N GLN A 14 -1.07 6.23 -6.99
CA GLN A 14 -0.77 6.73 -5.64
C GLN A 14 -0.71 5.59 -4.60
N ILE A 15 -1.61 4.61 -4.71
CA ILE A 15 -1.61 3.43 -3.84
C ILE A 15 -0.38 2.56 -4.08
N ASP A 16 0.00 2.30 -5.34
CA ASP A 16 1.21 1.57 -5.69
C ASP A 16 2.48 2.23 -5.12
N SER A 17 2.59 3.55 -5.25
CA SER A 17 3.69 4.34 -4.67
C SER A 17 3.74 4.21 -3.13
N THR A 18 2.58 4.24 -2.49
CA THR A 18 2.47 4.08 -1.03
C THR A 18 2.84 2.67 -0.57
N LEU A 19 2.39 1.64 -1.31
CA LEU A 19 2.74 0.24 -1.06
C LEU A 19 4.25 0.03 -1.14
N HIS A 20 4.90 0.58 -2.18
CA HIS A 20 6.34 0.50 -2.32
C HIS A 20 7.07 1.10 -1.10
N LYS A 21 6.71 2.33 -0.70
CA LYS A 21 7.32 3.00 0.46
C LYS A 21 7.10 2.25 1.77
N LEU A 22 5.92 1.68 1.98
CA LEU A 22 5.64 0.89 3.19
C LEU A 22 6.47 -0.40 3.24
N ARG A 23 6.65 -1.08 2.10
CA ARG A 23 7.49 -2.28 2.00
C ARG A 23 8.96 -1.96 2.29
N GLU A 24 9.48 -0.86 1.76
CA GLU A 24 10.85 -0.40 2.06
C GLU A 24 11.02 0.04 3.52
N THR A 25 9.98 0.66 4.10
CA THR A 25 9.96 1.01 5.53
C THR A 25 10.03 -0.24 6.42
N VAL A 26 9.27 -1.29 6.08
CA VAL A 26 9.33 -2.57 6.80
C VAL A 26 10.72 -3.18 6.71
N LYS A 27 11.28 -3.30 5.50
CA LYS A 27 12.64 -3.82 5.30
C LYS A 27 13.68 -3.04 6.11
N THR A 28 13.56 -1.72 6.11
CA THR A 28 14.49 -0.83 6.83
C THR A 28 14.42 -1.03 8.34
N PHE A 29 13.23 -1.21 8.91
CA PHE A 29 13.10 -1.45 10.35
C PHE A 29 13.48 -2.87 10.75
N GLU A 30 13.20 -3.87 9.91
CA GLU A 30 13.59 -5.26 10.15
C GLU A 30 15.11 -5.46 10.09
N SER A 31 15.84 -4.64 9.31
CA SER A 31 17.31 -4.71 9.21
C SER A 31 18.07 -3.99 10.32
N LYS A 32 17.39 -3.27 11.23
CA LYS A 32 18.06 -2.62 12.38
C LYS A 32 18.41 -3.65 13.45
N ASP A 33 19.60 -3.54 14.02
CA ASP A 33 20.09 -4.40 15.12
C ASP A 33 19.16 -4.42 16.35
N ASN A 34 18.35 -3.37 16.54
CA ASN A 34 17.37 -3.24 17.62
C ASN A 34 15.92 -3.29 17.12
N SER A 35 15.63 -4.13 16.11
CA SER A 35 14.33 -4.26 15.44
C SER A 35 13.12 -4.37 16.38
N GLU A 36 13.27 -4.95 17.58
CA GLU A 36 12.22 -5.05 18.60
C GLU A 36 11.66 -3.66 19.00
N ARG A 37 12.47 -2.60 18.96
CA ARG A 37 12.02 -1.22 19.21
C ARG A 37 11.03 -0.69 18.15
N TYR A 38 11.04 -1.29 16.96
CA TYR A 38 10.20 -0.90 15.83
C TYR A 38 9.02 -1.86 15.60
N LYS A 39 8.80 -2.83 16.49
CA LYS A 39 7.79 -3.88 16.34
C LYS A 39 6.38 -3.35 16.08
N SER A 40 5.98 -2.29 16.80
CA SER A 40 4.67 -1.64 16.61
C SER A 40 4.55 -1.00 15.22
N GLN A 41 5.60 -0.34 14.76
CA GLN A 41 5.68 0.32 13.46
C GLN A 41 5.67 -0.70 12.33
N ILE A 42 6.46 -1.78 12.45
CA ILE A 42 6.48 -2.90 11.50
C ILE A 42 5.09 -3.54 11.42
N THR A 43 4.47 -3.83 12.56
CA THR A 43 3.13 -4.44 12.62
C THR A 43 2.10 -3.55 11.92
N LEU A 44 2.13 -2.25 12.20
CA LEU A 44 1.20 -1.28 11.60
C LEU A 44 1.44 -1.13 10.09
N ALA A 45 2.69 -1.07 9.64
CA ALA A 45 3.04 -1.00 8.22
C ALA A 45 2.58 -2.25 7.47
N LYS A 46 2.80 -3.46 8.02
CA LYS A 46 2.31 -4.72 7.44
C LYS A 46 0.79 -4.75 7.31
N ARG A 47 0.05 -4.25 8.32
CA ARG A 47 -1.42 -4.13 8.25
C ARG A 47 -1.88 -3.16 7.16
N ARG A 48 -1.21 -2.00 7.03
CA ARG A 48 -1.50 -1.02 5.97
C ARG A 48 -1.22 -1.56 4.58
N ILE A 49 -0.12 -2.31 4.41
CA ILE A 49 0.20 -2.98 3.14
C ILE A 49 -0.98 -3.87 2.73
N LYS A 50 -1.46 -4.74 3.62
CA LYS A 50 -2.60 -5.63 3.32
C LYS A 50 -3.86 -4.84 2.95
N ALA A 51 -4.18 -3.78 3.69
CA ALA A 51 -5.35 -2.95 3.40
C ALA A 51 -5.24 -2.27 2.03
N PHE A 52 -4.06 -1.74 1.69
CA PHE A 52 -3.84 -1.11 0.40
C PHE A 52 -3.78 -2.10 -0.76
N GLU A 53 -3.29 -3.32 -0.56
CA GLU A 53 -3.36 -4.39 -1.57
C GLU A 53 -4.81 -4.72 -1.94
N ILE A 54 -5.70 -4.81 -0.93
CA ILE A 54 -7.14 -5.00 -1.14
C ILE A 54 -7.75 -3.82 -1.89
N ALA A 55 -7.45 -2.58 -1.48
CA ALA A 55 -7.95 -1.39 -2.15
C ALA A 55 -7.48 -1.33 -3.62
N ASN A 56 -6.21 -1.64 -3.87
CA ASN A 56 -5.62 -1.65 -5.20
C ASN A 56 -6.27 -2.70 -6.11
N TYR A 57 -6.58 -3.88 -5.56
CA TYR A 57 -7.31 -4.94 -6.27
C TYR A 57 -8.70 -4.46 -6.73
N PHE A 58 -9.46 -3.80 -5.86
CA PHE A 58 -10.77 -3.27 -6.23
C PHE A 58 -10.70 -2.17 -7.29
N ILE A 59 -9.72 -1.26 -7.19
CA ILE A 59 -9.53 -0.20 -8.20
C ILE A 59 -9.12 -0.80 -9.55
N GLU A 60 -8.21 -1.76 -9.55
CA GLU A 60 -7.79 -2.47 -10.76
C GLU A 60 -8.97 -3.18 -11.45
N ASN A 61 -9.86 -3.79 -10.68
CA ASN A 61 -11.07 -4.42 -11.23
C ASN A 61 -12.06 -3.39 -11.79
N GLU A 62 -12.24 -2.26 -11.12
CA GLU A 62 -13.11 -1.18 -11.64
C GLU A 62 -12.57 -0.63 -12.97
N ILE A 63 -11.25 -0.44 -13.09
CA ILE A 63 -10.58 -0.02 -14.34
C ILE A 63 -10.85 -1.03 -15.46
N LYS A 64 -10.77 -2.34 -15.18
CA LYS A 64 -11.00 -3.41 -16.18
C LYS A 64 -12.45 -3.53 -16.64
N ASN A 65 -13.40 -3.09 -15.81
CA ASN A 65 -14.83 -3.15 -16.09
C ASN A 65 -15.39 -1.86 -16.72
N CYS A 66 -14.53 -0.88 -17.00
CA CYS A 66 -14.88 0.36 -17.70
C CYS A 66 -14.86 0.22 -19.22
#